data_AF-A0A379W667-F1
#
_entry.id   AF-A0A379W667-F1
#
_cell.length_a   1.000
_cell.length_b   1.000
_cell.length_c   1.000
_cell.angle_alpha   90.00
_cell.angle_beta   90.00
_cell.angle_gamma   90.00
#
_symmetry.space_group_name_H-M   'P 1'
#
loop_
_entity.id
_entity.type
_entity.pdbx_description
1 polymer ?
#
loop_
_entity_poly.entity_id
_entity_poly.type
_entity_poly.pdbx_seq_one_letter_code
_entity_poly.pdbx_strand_id
1 'polypeptide(L)'
;MPHARPEEGAKGLGLSLLKLQRGVSFGADEFDPVDIIIMLAAPDKHSHIEMISALAELFSSDVDMEKLHQAKNLEDIKTIIDRF
;
A
#
# COMPACT_ATOMS: atom_id res chain seq x y z
N MET A 1 -5.30 -1.31 3.37
CA MET A 1 -5.01 -1.84 2.02
C MET A 1 -6.32 -2.19 1.30
N PRO A 2 -7.02 -1.20 0.70
CA PRO A 2 -8.27 -1.47 0.00
C PRO A 2 -8.05 -2.33 -1.25
N HIS A 3 -8.79 -3.43 -1.36
CA HIS A 3 -8.81 -4.31 -2.53
C HIS A 3 -10.12 -5.12 -2.53
N ALA A 4 -10.46 -5.66 -3.69
CA ALA A 4 -11.64 -6.48 -3.94
C ALA A 4 -11.21 -7.82 -4.57
N ARG A 5 -12.12 -8.79 -4.67
CA ARG A 5 -11.77 -10.07 -5.31
C ARG A 5 -11.58 -9.89 -6.83
N PRO A 6 -10.78 -10.73 -7.50
CA PRO A 6 -10.57 -10.62 -8.95
C PRO A 6 -11.88 -10.56 -9.76
N GLU A 7 -12.87 -11.36 -9.37
CA GLU A 7 -14.19 -11.42 -10.00
C GLU A 7 -15.01 -10.11 -9.90
N GLU A 8 -14.59 -9.15 -9.08
CA GLU A 8 -15.23 -7.83 -8.94
C GLU A 8 -14.70 -6.81 -9.96
N GLY A 9 -13.88 -7.24 -10.92
CA GLY A 9 -13.57 -6.45 -12.12
C GLY A 9 -12.09 -6.11 -12.31
N ALA A 10 -11.18 -6.82 -11.65
CA ALA A 10 -9.75 -6.64 -11.89
C ALA A 10 -9.39 -7.08 -13.32
N LYS A 11 -8.85 -6.17 -14.13
CA LYS A 11 -8.48 -6.43 -15.54
C LYS A 11 -7.01 -6.77 -15.74
N GLY A 12 -6.20 -6.62 -14.70
CA GLY A 12 -4.76 -6.80 -14.74
C GLY A 12 -4.15 -6.53 -13.37
N LEU A 13 -2.85 -6.80 -13.28
CA LEU A 13 -2.07 -6.51 -12.09
C LEU A 13 -1.92 -4.99 -11.92
N GLY A 14 -2.16 -4.49 -10.72
CA GLY A 14 -2.03 -3.08 -10.43
C GLY A 14 -1.81 -2.82 -8.95
N LEU A 15 -0.92 -1.87 -8.67
CA LEU A 15 -0.71 -1.33 -7.34
C LEU A 15 -0.74 0.19 -7.42
N SER A 16 -1.31 0.81 -6.40
CA SER A 16 -1.25 2.26 -6.23
C SER A 16 -0.99 2.59 -4.77
N LEU A 17 -0.08 3.52 -4.52
CA LEU A 17 0.24 4.04 -3.20
C LEU A 17 -0.18 5.50 -3.14
N LEU A 18 -1.05 5.82 -2.20
CA LEU A 18 -1.49 7.17 -1.89
C LEU A 18 -1.00 7.55 -0.49
N LYS A 19 -0.16 8.59 -0.43
CA LYS A 19 0.22 9.25 0.82
C LYS A 19 -0.63 10.49 1.01
N LEU A 20 -1.33 10.56 2.14
CA LEU A 20 -2.06 11.74 2.57
C LEU A 20 -1.16 12.63 3.43
N GLN A 21 -1.21 13.94 3.18
CA GLN A 21 -0.53 14.92 4.04
C GLN A 21 -1.20 15.05 5.41
N ARG A 22 -2.51 14.78 5.45
CA ARG A 22 -3.31 14.72 6.68
C ARG A 22 -4.08 13.41 6.64
N GLY A 23 -3.82 12.53 7.60
CA GLY A 23 -4.53 11.27 7.69
C GLY A 23 -6.04 11.49 7.88
N VAL A 24 -6.81 10.47 7.49
CA VAL A 24 -8.27 10.46 7.63
C VAL A 24 -8.68 9.25 8.47
N SER A 25 -9.80 9.37 9.20
CA SER A 25 -10.33 8.24 9.95
C SER A 25 -11.01 7.24 9.02
N PHE A 26 -10.62 5.98 9.11
CA PHE A 26 -11.26 4.85 8.45
C PHE A 26 -12.20 4.08 9.41
N GLY A 27 -12.28 4.49 10.67
CA GLY A 27 -12.96 3.73 11.72
C GLY A 27 -12.15 2.50 12.12
N ALA A 28 -10.83 2.64 12.15
CA ALA A 28 -9.88 1.55 12.38
C ALA A 28 -9.30 1.55 13.81
N ASP A 29 -10.04 2.08 14.78
CA ASP A 29 -9.66 2.17 16.18
C ASP A 29 -8.27 2.79 16.40
N GLU A 30 -7.33 2.04 16.98
CA GLU A 30 -5.96 2.49 17.28
C GLU A 30 -5.08 2.70 16.03
N PHE A 31 -5.55 2.25 14.86
CA PHE A 31 -4.84 2.42 13.59
C PHE A 31 -5.26 3.69 12.83
N ASP A 32 -6.19 4.47 13.38
CA ASP A 32 -6.49 5.82 12.89
C ASP A 32 -5.54 6.87 13.49
N PRO A 33 -5.24 7.96 12.75
CA PRO A 33 -5.67 8.24 11.39
C PRO A 33 -4.81 7.53 10.34
N VAL A 34 -5.45 7.04 9.27
CA VAL A 34 -4.75 6.41 8.14
C VAL A 34 -4.22 7.49 7.19
N ASP A 35 -2.93 7.45 6.90
CA ASP A 35 -2.27 8.38 5.98
C ASP A 35 -1.56 7.69 4.80
N ILE A 36 -1.39 6.36 4.83
CA ILE A 36 -0.86 5.55 3.73
C ILE A 36 -1.94 4.58 3.27
N ILE A 37 -2.30 4.66 1.99
CA ILE A 37 -3.31 3.81 1.37
C ILE A 37 -2.66 3.09 0.20
N ILE A 38 -2.54 1.77 0.32
CA ILE A 38 -2.07 0.90 -0.76
C ILE A 38 -3.26 0.14 -1.33
N MET A 39 -3.53 0.35 -2.61
CA MET A 39 -4.58 -0.31 -3.38
C MET A 39 -3.97 -1.41 -4.24
N LEU A 40 -4.64 -2.56 -4.28
CA LEU A 40 -4.20 -3.74 -5.02
C LEU A 40 -5.31 -4.22 -5.96
N ALA A 41 -4.93 -4.55 -7.18
CA ALA A 41 -5.75 -5.27 -8.15
C ALA A 41 -4.94 -6.43 -8.73
N ALA A 42 -5.52 -7.62 -8.76
CA ALA A 42 -4.94 -8.80 -9.38
C ALA A 42 -6.04 -9.58 -10.12
N PRO A 43 -5.80 -10.05 -11.36
CA PRO A 43 -6.81 -10.75 -12.16
C PRO A 43 -6.98 -12.22 -11.73
N ASP A 44 -6.07 -12.74 -10.91
CA ASP A 44 -6.09 -14.13 -10.43
C ASP A 44 -5.43 -14.25 -9.04
N LYS A 45 -5.60 -15.42 -8.43
CA LYS A 45 -5.13 -15.72 -7.08
C LYS A 45 -3.61 -15.82 -6.97
N HIS A 46 -2.90 -16.22 -8.03
CA HIS A 46 -1.47 -16.41 -7.98
C HIS A 46 -0.76 -15.05 -7.94
N SER A 47 -1.07 -14.17 -8.89
CA SER A 47 -0.53 -12.80 -8.88
C SER A 47 -0.97 -12.02 -7.64
N HIS A 48 -2.14 -12.32 -7.08
CA HIS A 48 -2.56 -11.72 -5.80
C HIS A 48 -1.61 -12.07 -4.64
N ILE A 49 -1.19 -13.34 -4.53
CA ILE A 49 -0.28 -13.79 -3.46
C ILE A 49 1.11 -13.18 -3.63
N GLU A 50 1.63 -13.11 -4.86
CA GLU A 50 2.94 -12.49 -5.13
C GLU A 50 2.98 -11.03 -4.66
N MET A 51 1.91 -10.27 -4.94
CA MET A 51 1.81 -8.87 -4.51
C MET A 51 1.74 -8.71 -3.00
N ILE A 52 1.02 -9.61 -2.31
CA ILE A 52 0.96 -9.59 -0.85
C ILE A 52 2.35 -9.88 -0.25
N SER A 53 3.13 -10.79 -0.84
CA SER A 53 4.48 -11.08 -0.36
C SER A 53 5.40 -9.86 -0.48
N ALA A 54 5.39 -9.16 -1.61
CA ALA A 54 6.17 -7.93 -1.78
C ALA A 54 5.75 -6.83 -0.79
N LEU A 55 4.44 -6.70 -0.54
CA LEU A 55 3.93 -5.76 0.46
C LEU A 55 4.28 -6.17 1.89
N ALA A 56 4.35 -7.47 2.19
CA ALA A 56 4.74 -7.97 3.50
C ALA A 56 6.20 -7.61 3.82
N GLU A 57 7.08 -7.62 2.82
CA GLU A 57 8.47 -7.16 3.00
C GLU A 57 8.51 -5.68 3.38
N LEU A 58 7.76 -4.82 2.66
CA LEU A 58 7.64 -3.39 3.02
C LEU A 58 7.08 -3.19 4.43
N PHE A 59 5.98 -3.87 4.76
CA PHE A 59 5.32 -3.73 6.07
C PHE A 59 6.14 -4.28 7.23
N SER A 60 7.05 -5.22 6.97
CA SER A 60 7.95 -5.76 7.99
C SER A 60 9.11 -4.82 8.36
N SER A 61 9.33 -3.75 7.59
CA SER A 61 10.39 -2.78 7.82
C SER A 61 9.84 -1.54 8.53
N ASP A 62 9.92 -1.51 9.86
CA ASP A 62 9.54 -0.34 10.67
C ASP A 62 10.25 0.94 10.20
N VAL A 63 11.51 0.81 9.78
CA VAL A 63 12.33 1.92 9.27
C VAL A 63 11.76 2.49 7.97
N ASP A 64 11.30 1.64 7.07
CA ASP A 64 10.78 2.09 5.77
C ASP A 64 9.35 2.58 5.87
N MET A 65 8.54 1.98 6.75
CA MET A 65 7.22 2.48 7.10
C MET A 65 7.29 3.87 7.74
N GLU A 66 8.20 4.11 8.70
CA GLU A 66 8.39 5.43 9.30
C GLU A 66 8.80 6.48 8.25
N LYS A 67 9.75 6.14 7.35
CA LYS A 67 10.12 7.02 6.23
C LYS A 67 8.92 7.31 5.33
N LEU A 68 8.06 6.33 5.08
CA LEU A 68 6.89 6.48 4.23
C LEU A 68 5.83 7.38 4.90
N HIS A 69 5.66 7.30 6.22
CA HIS A 69 4.81 8.22 7.00
C HIS A 69 5.34 9.66 6.97
N GLN A 70 6.66 9.83 6.95
CA GLN A 70 7.32 11.13 6.89
C GLN A 70 7.46 11.71 5.47
N ALA A 71 7.21 10.92 4.42
CA ALA A 71 7.35 11.34 3.03
C ALA A 71 6.44 12.53 2.70
N LYS A 72 7.01 13.54 2.03
CA LYS A 72 6.33 14.82 1.71
C LYS A 72 6.07 15.00 0.23
N ASN A 73 6.81 14.28 -0.61
CA ASN A 73 6.74 14.39 -2.05
C ASN A 73 6.90 13.02 -2.73
N LEU A 74 6.68 12.98 -4.04
CA LEU A 74 6.72 11.76 -4.83
C LEU A 74 8.12 11.10 -4.83
N GLU A 75 9.19 11.89 -4.77
CA GLU A 75 10.56 11.39 -4.83
C GLU A 75 10.94 10.65 -3.55
N ASP A 76 10.49 11.14 -2.39
CA ASP A 76 10.65 10.46 -1.10
C ASP A 76 10.03 9.06 -1.17
N ILE A 77 8.81 8.96 -1.70
CA ILE A 77 8.06 7.70 -1.84
C ILE A 77 8.81 6.74 -2.77
N LYS A 78 9.23 7.22 -3.95
CA LYS A 78 9.98 6.39 -4.92
C LYS A 78 11.26 5.83 -4.32
N THR A 79 12.03 6.65 -3.62
CA THR A 79 13.29 6.24 -2.98
C THR A 79 13.09 5.07 -2.00
N ILE A 80 11.93 5.00 -1.34
CA ILE A 80 11.59 3.91 -0.42
C ILE A 80 11.12 2.68 -1.20
N ILE A 81 10.21 2.86 -2.15
CA ILE A 81 9.55 1.78 -2.87
C ILE A 81 10.47 1.06 -3.85
N ASP A 82 11.42 1.76 -4.49
CA ASP A 82 12.37 1.18 -5.46
C ASP A 82 13.32 0.12 -4.87
N ARG A 83 13.24 -0.14 -3.55
CA ARG A 83 13.99 -1.17 -2.84
C ARG A 83 13.25 -2.52 -2.75
N PHE A 84 11.99 -2.58 -3.16
CA PHE A 84 11.12 -3.75 -3.15
C PHE A 84 10.69 -4.09 -4.58
#